data_AF-H1Y7L6-F1
#
_entry.id   AF-H1Y7L6-F1
#
_cell.length_a   1.000
_cell.length_b   1.000
_cell.length_c   1.000
_cell.angle_alpha   90.00
_cell.angle_beta   90.00
_cell.angle_gamma   90.00
#
_symmetry.space_group_name_H-M   'P 1'
#
loop_
_entity.id
_entity.type
_entity.pdbx_description
1 polymer ?
#
loop_
_entity_poly.entity_id
_entity_poly.type
_entity_poly.pdbx_seq_one_letter_code
_entity_poly.pdbx_strand_id
1 'polypeptide(L)'
;MSDIELIAIVERYLNGEMSADERLRFEVLRRENTEVDSTVKEHQEFTNRLKQYGERLEFESLLNAIHDEIDVQTLKDEFVHHPSIIVRLWRNHHSKISMAASIAIFAVLGTLFFTGYLKTQDQQSELVAMRRRVDREVRSNENFRRTTTAMIKDIRDAKKSIDHNKYAGSGFAVSADGYIVTNNHVISGADSVYIQNSAGDEYRVKTVYTDPKYDIAILKIVDRSFTRLSSLPYGFKRTKSDLGEDVYTVGYPGDDFTYVPGNLSAATGFNGDTINYRISIPVNPGNSGGPVLDSKGNVIGIISARASQAEGAAFAIKSKYLQKAINAIPSDSLKSKINLNTRNSIASMTRVQQIKKIQNYIFMVKVYN
;
A
#
# COMPACT_ATOMS: atom_id res chain seq x y z
N MET A 1 79.92 -28.34 41.08
CA MET A 1 79.61 -27.61 39.84
C MET A 1 79.35 -26.18 40.27
N SER A 2 79.97 -25.18 39.63
CA SER A 2 79.65 -23.79 39.98
C SER A 2 78.29 -23.39 39.37
N ASP A 3 77.59 -22.44 39.98
CA ASP A 3 76.27 -21.98 39.51
C ASP A 3 76.33 -21.45 38.07
N ILE A 4 77.45 -20.83 37.69
CA ILE A 4 77.68 -20.30 36.33
C ILE A 4 77.83 -21.44 35.30
N GLU A 5 78.56 -22.50 35.65
CA GLU A 5 78.70 -23.68 34.78
C GLU A 5 77.36 -24.41 34.64
N LEU A 6 76.53 -24.43 35.69
CA LEU A 6 75.21 -25.03 35.66
C LEU A 6 74.28 -24.27 34.71
N ILE A 7 74.25 -22.94 34.78
CA ILE A 7 73.45 -22.10 33.89
C ILE A 7 73.87 -22.28 32.42
N ALA A 8 75.18 -22.30 32.12
CA ALA A 8 75.67 -22.53 30.75
C ALA A 8 75.25 -23.91 30.20
N ILE A 9 75.19 -24.93 31.05
CA ILE A 9 74.72 -26.26 30.68
C ILE A 9 73.19 -26.28 30.52
N VAL A 10 72.43 -25.58 31.36
CA VAL A 10 70.98 -25.40 31.20
C VAL A 10 70.64 -24.72 29.88
N GLU A 11 71.36 -23.66 29.50
CA GLU A 11 71.17 -22.94 28.24
C GLU A 11 71.42 -23.84 27.03
N ARG A 12 72.55 -24.56 27.01
CA ARG A 12 72.85 -25.54 25.94
C ARG A 12 71.78 -26.62 25.84
N TYR A 13 71.24 -27.08 26.97
CA TYR A 13 70.16 -28.07 27.00
C TYR A 13 68.86 -27.51 26.40
N LEU A 14 68.46 -26.29 26.80
CA LEU A 14 67.22 -25.66 26.34
C LEU A 14 67.29 -25.22 24.87
N ASN A 15 68.47 -24.79 24.40
CA ASN A 15 68.72 -24.41 23.00
C ASN A 15 68.91 -25.63 22.07
N GLY A 16 69.01 -26.84 22.62
CA GLY A 16 69.19 -28.06 21.83
C GLY A 16 70.61 -28.28 21.29
N GLU A 17 71.62 -27.69 21.94
CA GLU A 17 73.04 -27.70 21.53
C GLU A 17 73.83 -28.87 22.16
N MET A 18 73.15 -29.78 22.85
CA MET A 18 73.75 -30.99 23.43
C MET A 18 73.64 -32.17 22.48
N SER A 19 74.69 -33.00 22.45
CA SER A 19 74.63 -34.30 21.78
C SER A 19 73.64 -35.24 22.49
N ALA A 20 73.17 -36.28 21.81
CA ALA A 20 72.17 -37.21 22.36
C ALA A 20 72.64 -37.88 23.66
N ASP A 21 73.92 -38.25 23.76
CA ASP A 21 74.50 -38.89 24.94
C ASP A 21 74.65 -37.90 26.12
N GLU A 22 75.06 -36.66 25.84
CA GLU A 22 75.16 -35.60 26.85
C GLU A 22 73.78 -35.24 27.42
N ARG A 23 72.78 -35.15 26.53
CA ARG A 23 71.40 -34.86 26.92
C ARG A 23 70.82 -35.95 27.82
N LEU A 24 71.03 -37.23 27.49
CA LEU A 24 70.56 -38.34 28.31
C LEU A 24 71.17 -38.31 29.72
N ARG A 25 72.48 -38.02 29.83
CA ARG A 25 73.16 -37.87 31.13
C ARG A 25 72.61 -36.69 31.92
N PHE A 26 72.35 -35.57 31.27
CA PHE A 26 71.80 -34.39 31.91
C PHE A 26 70.33 -34.60 32.36
N GLU A 27 69.54 -35.35 31.59
CA GLU A 27 68.17 -35.73 31.99
C GLU A 27 68.16 -36.67 33.20
N VAL A 28 69.14 -37.59 33.31
CA VAL A 28 69.33 -38.40 34.53
C VAL A 28 69.71 -37.49 35.71
N LEU A 29 70.64 -36.55 35.53
CA LEU A 29 71.06 -35.60 36.57
C LEU A 29 69.88 -34.75 37.08
N ARG A 30 68.98 -34.30 36.18
CA ARG A 30 67.75 -33.59 36.55
C ARG A 30 66.78 -34.44 37.37
N ARG A 31 66.71 -35.75 37.12
CA ARG A 31 65.84 -36.65 37.89
C ARG A 31 66.40 -36.95 39.28
N GLU A 32 67.71 -37.01 39.40
CA GLU A 32 68.40 -37.34 40.65
C GLU A 32 68.61 -36.12 41.55
N ASN A 33 68.72 -34.92 40.98
CA ASN A 33 68.94 -33.68 41.71
C ASN A 33 67.80 -32.65 41.48
N THR A 34 66.98 -32.49 42.51
CA THR A 34 65.86 -31.53 42.54
C THR A 34 66.30 -30.07 42.34
N GLU A 35 67.48 -29.69 42.81
CA GLU A 35 68.02 -28.34 42.67
C GLU A 35 68.30 -28.03 41.19
N VAL A 36 68.94 -28.97 40.50
CA VAL A 36 69.22 -28.86 39.05
C VAL A 36 67.94 -28.79 38.22
N ASP A 37 66.91 -29.59 38.57
CA ASP A 37 65.62 -29.50 37.87
C ASP A 37 64.89 -28.18 38.13
N SER A 38 64.98 -27.63 39.35
CA SER A 38 64.43 -26.30 39.68
C SER A 38 65.11 -25.22 38.84
N THR A 39 66.44 -25.20 38.78
CA THR A 39 67.20 -24.23 37.98
C THR A 39 66.82 -24.29 36.50
N VAL A 40 66.63 -25.50 35.94
CA VAL A 40 66.20 -25.63 34.53
C VAL A 40 64.79 -25.08 34.32
N LYS A 41 63.85 -25.35 35.24
CA LYS A 41 62.48 -24.82 35.17
C LYS A 41 62.44 -23.31 35.31
N GLU A 42 63.18 -22.76 36.27
CA GLU A 42 63.27 -21.31 36.51
C GLU A 42 63.86 -20.59 35.30
N HIS A 43 64.93 -21.11 34.71
CA HIS A 43 65.52 -20.54 33.51
C HIS A 43 64.58 -20.64 32.29
N GLN A 44 63.84 -21.75 32.16
CA GLN A 44 62.82 -21.91 31.13
C GLN A 44 61.65 -20.92 31.32
N GLU A 45 61.20 -20.70 32.55
CA GLU A 45 60.17 -19.69 32.84
C GLU A 45 60.66 -18.27 32.56
N PHE A 46 61.91 -17.96 32.94
CA PHE A 46 62.51 -16.66 32.71
C PHE A 46 62.62 -16.33 31.22
N THR A 47 63.14 -17.26 30.42
CA THR A 47 63.26 -17.10 28.95
C THR A 47 61.89 -16.95 28.28
N ASN A 48 60.89 -17.72 28.71
CA ASN A 48 59.52 -17.57 28.23
C ASN A 48 58.93 -16.19 28.55
N ARG A 49 59.17 -15.66 29.77
CA ARG A 49 58.71 -14.32 30.16
C ARG A 49 59.38 -13.22 29.35
N LEU A 50 60.69 -13.34 29.08
CA LEU A 50 61.40 -12.39 28.21
C LEU A 50 60.82 -12.38 26.80
N LYS A 51 60.50 -13.55 26.25
CA LYS A 51 59.87 -13.66 24.92
C LYS A 51 58.49 -13.00 24.90
N GLN A 52 57.64 -13.31 25.88
CA GLN A 52 56.31 -12.70 26.01
C GLN A 52 56.37 -11.18 26.17
N TYR A 53 57.39 -10.67 26.88
CA TYR A 53 57.61 -9.23 27.02
C TYR A 53 58.01 -8.59 25.68
N GLY A 54 58.87 -9.24 24.89
CA GLY A 54 59.21 -8.81 23.54
C GLY A 54 57.99 -8.75 22.62
N GLU A 55 57.17 -9.80 22.59
CA GLU A 55 55.93 -9.85 21.80
C GLU A 55 54.96 -8.72 22.21
N ARG A 56 54.90 -8.39 23.50
CA ARG A 56 54.08 -7.27 23.99
C ARG A 56 54.59 -5.91 23.52
N LEU A 57 55.91 -5.70 23.52
CA LEU A 57 56.51 -4.47 23.01
C LEU A 57 56.26 -4.30 21.51
N GLU A 58 56.40 -5.37 20.72
CA GLU A 58 56.08 -5.36 19.29
C GLU A 58 54.60 -5.05 19.04
N PHE A 59 53.70 -5.66 19.82
CA PHE A 59 52.27 -5.40 19.74
C PHE A 59 51.91 -3.94 20.08
N GLU A 60 52.51 -3.39 21.13
CA GLU A 60 52.34 -1.98 21.51
C GLU A 60 52.85 -1.04 20.40
N SER A 61 54.02 -1.34 19.81
CA SER A 61 54.55 -0.58 18.68
C SER A 61 53.61 -0.63 17.46
N LEU A 62 53.01 -1.79 17.18
CA LEU A 62 52.07 -1.96 16.08
C LEU A 62 50.76 -1.20 16.34
N LEU A 63 50.24 -1.23 17.57
CA LEU A 63 49.07 -0.43 17.96
C LEU A 63 49.33 1.08 17.81
N ASN A 64 50.50 1.55 18.22
CA ASN A 64 50.87 2.96 18.09
C ASN A 64 51.01 3.37 16.63
N ALA A 65 51.62 2.53 15.78
CA ALA A 65 51.70 2.79 14.34
C ALA A 65 50.33 2.86 13.66
N ILE A 66 49.40 1.95 14.03
CA ILE A 66 48.01 2.01 13.56
C ILE A 66 47.32 3.28 14.07
N HIS A 67 47.56 3.67 15.32
CA HIS A 67 46.97 4.87 15.90
C HIS A 67 47.44 6.15 15.18
N ASP A 68 48.72 6.21 14.79
CA ASP A 68 49.29 7.34 14.03
C ASP A 68 48.78 7.40 12.57
N GLU A 69 48.42 6.26 11.97
CA GLU A 69 47.83 6.20 10.61
C GLU A 69 46.34 6.56 10.59
N ILE A 70 45.63 6.37 11.71
CA ILE A 70 44.22 6.77 11.84
C ILE A 70 44.14 8.28 12.06
N ASP A 71 43.80 9.02 11.01
CA ASP A 71 43.45 10.44 11.13
C ASP A 71 42.07 10.58 11.81
N VAL A 72 42.13 10.71 13.14
CA VAL A 72 40.97 10.89 14.01
C VAL A 72 40.20 12.18 13.66
N GLN A 73 40.82 13.19 13.03
CA GLN A 73 40.13 14.43 12.67
C GLN A 73 39.26 14.26 11.42
N THR A 74 39.74 13.57 10.38
CA THR A 74 38.89 13.26 9.20
C THR A 74 37.73 12.33 9.56
N LEU A 75 37.96 11.31 10.41
CA LEU A 75 36.88 10.43 10.88
C LEU A 75 35.86 11.15 11.78
N LYS A 76 36.29 12.16 12.54
CA LYS A 76 35.38 12.98 13.36
C LYS A 76 34.49 13.86 12.50
N ASP A 77 35.01 14.45 11.43
CA ASP A 77 34.19 15.26 10.52
C ASP A 77 33.21 14.42 9.69
N GLU A 78 33.52 13.15 9.42
CA GLU A 78 32.63 12.21 8.73
C GLU A 78 31.50 11.65 9.62
N PHE A 79 31.71 11.54 10.95
CA PHE A 79 30.75 10.94 11.89
C PHE A 79 30.11 11.89 12.92
N VAL A 80 30.42 13.20 12.91
CA VAL A 80 29.72 14.17 13.78
C VAL A 80 28.37 14.55 13.17
N HIS A 81 27.31 13.87 13.62
CA HIS A 81 25.94 14.38 13.50
C HIS A 81 25.85 15.79 14.08
N HIS A 82 25.61 16.79 13.23
CA HIS A 82 25.25 18.12 13.70
C HIS A 82 23.97 18.02 14.55
N PRO A 83 23.97 18.45 15.82
CA PRO A 83 22.76 18.42 16.62
C PRO A 83 21.71 19.29 15.94
N SER A 84 20.49 18.75 15.78
CA SER A 84 19.40 19.44 15.11
C SER A 84 19.19 20.84 15.72
N ILE A 85 18.72 21.79 14.90
CA ILE A 85 18.46 23.19 15.32
C ILE A 85 17.67 23.24 16.65
N ILE A 86 16.78 22.28 16.88
CA ILE A 86 15.97 22.11 18.09
C ILE A 86 16.85 21.89 19.33
N VAL A 87 17.84 20.99 19.26
CA VAL A 87 18.75 20.69 20.38
C VAL A 87 19.62 21.91 20.70
N ARG A 88 20.10 22.62 19.67
CA ARG A 88 20.90 23.84 19.83
C ARG A 88 20.07 24.99 20.42
N LEU A 89 18.83 25.16 19.98
CA LEU A 89 17.89 26.15 20.52
C LEU A 89 17.59 25.86 21.99
N TRP A 90 17.24 24.62 22.33
CA TRP A 90 16.99 24.21 23.71
C TRP A 90 18.21 24.48 24.57
N ARG A 91 19.40 24.00 24.19
CA ARG A 91 20.61 24.18 25.01
C ARG A 91 20.95 25.66 25.28
N ASN A 92 20.75 26.53 24.29
CA ASN A 92 21.11 27.95 24.43
C ASN A 92 20.01 28.80 25.07
N HIS A 93 18.74 28.39 24.96
CA HIS A 93 17.59 29.23 25.33
C HIS A 93 16.62 28.55 26.30
N HIS A 94 16.93 27.39 26.85
CA HIS A 94 16.01 26.62 27.73
C HIS A 94 15.40 27.47 28.84
N SER A 95 16.22 28.27 29.54
CA SER A 95 15.75 29.17 30.61
C SER A 95 14.73 30.21 30.10
N LYS A 96 14.97 30.80 28.93
CA LYS A 96 14.06 31.78 28.31
C LYS A 96 12.77 31.12 27.82
N ILE A 97 12.86 29.92 27.26
CA ILE A 97 11.70 29.14 26.79
C ILE A 97 10.81 28.74 27.98
N SER A 98 11.40 28.26 29.08
CA SER A 98 10.67 27.89 30.29
C SER A 98 9.96 29.08 30.92
N MET A 99 10.61 30.26 30.94
CA MET A 99 10.01 31.48 31.45
C MET A 99 8.83 31.95 30.58
N ALA A 100 8.99 31.96 29.25
CA ALA A 100 7.92 32.32 28.32
C ALA A 100 6.72 31.35 28.42
N ALA A 101 6.97 30.05 28.52
CA ALA A 101 5.92 29.05 28.68
C ALA A 101 5.12 29.26 29.98
N SER A 102 5.81 29.58 31.08
CA SER A 102 5.17 29.85 32.36
C SER A 102 4.28 31.09 32.28
N ILE A 103 4.78 32.19 31.69
CA ILE A 103 4.02 33.42 31.50
C ILE A 103 2.76 33.17 30.65
N ALA A 104 2.89 32.39 29.57
CA ALA A 104 1.76 32.05 28.71
C ALA A 104 0.69 31.23 29.47
N ILE A 105 1.10 30.25 30.28
CA ILE A 105 0.19 29.45 31.10
C ILE A 105 -0.54 30.33 32.12
N PHE A 106 0.18 31.21 32.84
CA PHE A 106 -0.44 32.12 33.80
C PHE A 106 -1.37 33.16 33.13
N ALA A 107 -1.02 33.66 31.94
CA ALA A 107 -1.88 34.57 31.19
C ALA A 107 -3.19 33.89 30.75
N VAL A 108 -3.10 32.65 30.26
CA VAL A 108 -4.27 31.86 29.86
C VAL A 108 -5.13 31.51 31.08
N LEU A 109 -4.53 31.03 32.17
CA LEU A 109 -5.24 30.75 33.42
C LEU A 109 -5.88 32.00 34.02
N GLY A 110 -5.16 33.12 34.01
CA GLY A 110 -5.67 34.42 34.45
C GLY A 110 -6.86 34.86 33.62
N THR A 111 -6.79 34.70 32.30
CA THR A 111 -7.89 35.03 31.39
C THR A 111 -9.09 34.13 31.64
N LEU A 112 -8.90 32.81 31.81
CA LEU A 112 -9.98 31.86 32.12
C LEU A 112 -10.63 32.15 33.49
N PHE A 113 -9.84 32.59 34.47
CA PHE A 113 -10.34 32.98 35.78
C PHE A 113 -11.14 34.29 35.71
N PHE A 114 -10.62 35.32 35.03
CA PHE A 114 -11.28 36.64 34.91
C PHE A 114 -12.52 36.63 34.02
N THR A 115 -12.52 35.82 32.95
CA THR A 115 -13.69 35.64 32.06
C THR A 115 -14.78 34.76 32.69
N GLY A 116 -14.54 34.24 33.90
CA GLY A 116 -15.52 33.45 34.65
C GLY A 116 -15.71 32.03 34.11
N TYR A 117 -14.84 31.54 33.22
CA TYR A 117 -14.93 30.19 32.63
C TYR A 117 -14.86 29.08 33.69
N LEU A 118 -14.19 29.34 34.82
CA LEU A 118 -14.09 28.41 35.95
C LEU A 118 -15.24 28.59 36.98
N LYS A 119 -16.17 29.52 36.78
CA LYS A 119 -17.29 29.76 37.69
C LYS A 119 -18.49 28.94 37.22
N THR A 120 -18.66 27.75 37.80
CA THR A 120 -19.82 26.88 37.54
C THR A 120 -21.07 27.48 38.19
N GLN A 121 -21.79 28.30 37.42
CA GLN A 121 -23.09 28.84 37.81
C GLN A 121 -24.18 28.16 36.97
N ASP A 122 -24.88 27.24 37.63
CA ASP A 122 -26.20 26.68 37.33
C ASP A 122 -26.39 25.82 36.05
N GLN A 123 -25.79 24.62 36.07
CA GLN A 123 -25.90 23.57 35.04
C GLN A 123 -27.33 23.06 34.77
N GLN A 124 -28.33 23.32 35.63
CA GLN A 124 -29.68 22.78 35.40
C GLN A 124 -30.49 23.53 34.33
N SER A 125 -30.27 24.84 34.20
CA SER A 125 -30.99 25.66 33.20
C SER A 125 -30.49 25.42 31.77
N GLU A 126 -29.19 25.22 31.61
CA GLU A 126 -28.54 25.00 30.32
C GLU A 126 -28.84 23.61 29.75
N LEU A 127 -28.93 22.57 30.59
CA LEU A 127 -29.26 21.20 30.16
C LEU A 127 -30.70 21.10 29.64
N VAL A 128 -31.65 21.84 30.27
CA VAL A 128 -33.03 21.94 29.79
C VAL A 128 -33.12 22.79 28.52
N ALA A 129 -32.35 23.88 28.42
CA ALA A 129 -32.28 24.69 27.21
C ALA A 129 -31.65 23.93 26.04
N MET A 130 -30.65 23.09 26.31
CA MET A 130 -29.95 22.27 25.33
C MET A 130 -30.83 21.11 24.86
N ARG A 131 -31.54 20.40 25.76
CA ARG A 131 -32.57 19.44 25.37
C ARG A 131 -33.66 20.06 24.49
N ARG A 132 -34.15 21.25 24.83
CA ARG A 132 -35.14 21.97 24.00
C ARG A 132 -34.59 22.45 22.66
N ARG A 133 -33.27 22.65 22.53
CA ARG A 133 -32.62 22.95 21.24
C ARG A 133 -32.47 21.68 20.41
N VAL A 134 -31.99 20.60 21.02
CA VAL A 134 -31.92 19.26 20.39
C VAL A 134 -33.30 18.80 19.93
N ASP A 135 -34.34 18.93 20.75
CA ASP A 135 -35.71 18.54 20.37
C ASP A 135 -36.28 19.41 19.25
N ARG A 136 -35.94 20.71 19.22
CA ARG A 136 -36.32 21.61 18.12
C ARG A 136 -35.59 21.26 16.83
N GLU A 137 -34.33 20.86 16.93
CA GLU A 137 -33.49 20.50 15.79
C GLU A 137 -33.83 19.10 15.26
N VAL A 138 -34.18 18.17 16.13
CA VAL A 138 -34.76 16.86 15.78
C VAL A 138 -36.11 17.05 15.11
N ARG A 139 -37.00 17.90 15.64
CA ARG A 139 -38.30 18.21 14.99
C ARG A 139 -38.12 18.97 13.68
N SER A 140 -37.16 19.88 13.60
CA SER A 140 -36.80 20.59 12.37
C SER A 140 -36.27 19.61 11.33
N ASN A 141 -35.41 18.66 11.74
CA ASN A 141 -34.91 17.60 10.88
C ASN A 141 -36.01 16.60 10.50
N GLU A 142 -36.93 16.25 11.38
CA GLU A 142 -38.05 15.38 11.04
C GLU A 142 -39.03 16.06 10.10
N ASN A 143 -39.33 17.34 10.33
CA ASN A 143 -40.14 18.14 9.43
C ASN A 143 -39.41 18.32 8.10
N PHE A 144 -38.12 18.63 8.08
CA PHE A 144 -37.31 18.68 6.87
C PHE A 144 -37.24 17.32 6.17
N ARG A 145 -37.14 16.20 6.89
CA ARG A 145 -37.22 14.84 6.34
C ARG A 145 -38.59 14.53 5.77
N ARG A 146 -39.68 14.97 6.42
CA ARG A 146 -41.05 14.80 5.92
C ARG A 146 -41.30 15.68 4.70
N THR A 147 -40.86 16.93 4.72
CA THR A 147 -40.96 17.88 3.61
C THR A 147 -40.07 17.45 2.45
N THR A 148 -38.86 16.97 2.69
CA THR A 148 -38.01 16.39 1.63
C THR A 148 -38.57 15.07 1.14
N THR A 149 -39.15 14.20 1.98
CA THR A 149 -39.79 12.96 1.52
C THR A 149 -41.07 13.24 0.74
N ALA A 150 -41.85 14.25 1.14
CA ALA A 150 -43.04 14.72 0.43
C ALA A 150 -42.64 15.42 -0.87
N MET A 151 -41.61 16.27 -0.89
CA MET A 151 -41.04 16.85 -2.11
C MET A 151 -40.41 15.78 -3.00
N ILE A 152 -39.73 14.77 -2.46
CA ILE A 152 -39.20 13.63 -3.23
C ILE A 152 -40.36 12.81 -3.79
N LYS A 153 -41.46 12.65 -3.05
CA LYS A 153 -42.68 11.98 -3.52
C LYS A 153 -43.38 12.81 -4.60
N ASP A 154 -43.51 14.11 -4.43
CA ASP A 154 -44.13 15.03 -5.38
C ASP A 154 -43.24 15.24 -6.62
N ILE A 155 -41.91 15.24 -6.47
CA ILE A 155 -40.93 15.19 -7.56
C ILE A 155 -40.97 13.82 -8.25
N ARG A 156 -41.16 12.72 -7.51
CA ARG A 156 -41.31 11.37 -8.05
C ARG A 156 -42.64 11.19 -8.79
N ASP A 157 -43.71 11.82 -8.31
CA ASP A 157 -45.04 11.80 -8.91
C ASP A 157 -45.13 12.80 -10.07
N ALA A 158 -44.43 13.95 -10.02
CA ALA A 158 -44.27 14.88 -11.14
C ALA A 158 -43.34 14.32 -12.24
N LYS A 159 -42.24 13.65 -11.87
CA LYS A 159 -41.33 12.95 -12.81
C LYS A 159 -41.94 11.67 -13.39
N LYS A 160 -43.05 11.16 -12.82
CA LYS A 160 -43.79 10.01 -13.36
C LYS A 160 -44.50 10.33 -14.70
N SER A 161 -44.55 11.59 -15.11
CA SER A 161 -45.26 11.98 -16.33
C SER A 161 -44.39 12.23 -17.56
N ILE A 162 -43.06 12.42 -17.46
CA ILE A 162 -42.15 12.49 -18.63
C ILE A 162 -40.71 12.10 -18.21
N ASP A 163 -40.41 10.81 -18.05
CA ASP A 163 -39.07 10.26 -18.35
C ASP A 163 -39.12 8.72 -18.31
N HIS A 164 -39.09 8.06 -19.48
CA HIS A 164 -38.95 6.60 -19.57
C HIS A 164 -37.49 6.15 -19.45
N ASN A 165 -36.54 7.06 -19.21
CA ASN A 165 -35.12 6.75 -19.10
C ASN A 165 -34.77 6.43 -17.64
N LYS A 166 -34.67 5.14 -17.29
CA LYS A 166 -34.01 4.77 -16.05
C LYS A 166 -32.53 4.56 -16.33
N TYR A 167 -31.72 5.53 -15.92
CA TYR A 167 -30.29 5.36 -15.75
C TYR A 167 -30.03 4.07 -14.96
N ALA A 168 -29.20 3.17 -15.50
CA ALA A 168 -29.07 1.80 -14.98
C ALA A 168 -27.64 1.43 -14.53
N GLY A 169 -26.61 1.92 -15.22
CA GLY A 169 -25.23 1.54 -14.94
C GLY A 169 -24.23 2.06 -15.95
N SER A 170 -23.02 1.50 -15.89
CA SER A 170 -21.93 1.72 -16.83
C SER A 170 -21.66 0.47 -17.65
N GLY A 171 -21.02 0.63 -18.79
CA GLY A 171 -20.50 -0.46 -19.61
C GLY A 171 -19.27 0.00 -20.37
N PHE A 172 -18.51 -0.93 -20.93
CA PHE A 172 -17.33 -0.58 -21.73
C PHE A 172 -17.09 -1.54 -22.89
N ALA A 173 -16.39 -1.06 -23.92
CA ALA A 173 -16.14 -1.82 -25.12
C ALA A 173 -15.21 -3.03 -24.85
N VAL A 174 -15.57 -4.19 -25.41
CA VAL A 174 -14.70 -5.37 -25.48
C VAL A 174 -14.21 -5.67 -26.89
N SER A 175 -14.79 -4.99 -27.89
CA SER A 175 -14.38 -5.06 -29.29
C SER A 175 -14.63 -3.74 -30.01
N ALA A 176 -13.79 -3.43 -30.99
CA ALA A 176 -13.95 -2.29 -31.88
C ALA A 176 -15.26 -2.35 -32.69
N ASP A 177 -15.82 -3.55 -32.88
CA ASP A 177 -17.06 -3.79 -33.63
C ASP A 177 -18.32 -3.41 -32.83
N GLY A 178 -18.18 -2.80 -31.65
CA GLY A 178 -19.30 -2.34 -30.83
C GLY A 178 -19.93 -3.42 -29.97
N TYR A 179 -19.13 -4.38 -29.49
CA TYR A 179 -19.53 -5.26 -28.39
C TYR A 179 -19.15 -4.59 -27.07
N ILE A 180 -20.11 -4.49 -26.16
CA ILE A 180 -19.99 -3.80 -24.87
C ILE A 180 -20.27 -4.82 -23.77
N VAL A 181 -19.52 -4.76 -22.67
CA VAL A 181 -19.82 -5.50 -21.45
C VAL A 181 -20.46 -4.58 -20.42
N THR A 182 -21.42 -5.11 -19.67
CA THR A 182 -21.97 -4.53 -18.44
C THR A 182 -22.36 -5.66 -17.48
N ASN A 183 -23.00 -5.34 -16.34
CA ASN A 183 -23.54 -6.37 -15.47
C ASN A 183 -24.91 -6.88 -15.94
N ASN A 184 -25.21 -8.15 -15.65
CA ASN A 184 -26.53 -8.72 -15.96
C ASN A 184 -27.64 -8.04 -15.16
N HIS A 185 -27.43 -7.73 -13.89
CA HIS A 185 -28.46 -7.06 -13.07
C HIS A 185 -28.79 -5.64 -13.57
N VAL A 186 -27.91 -4.99 -14.33
CA VAL A 186 -28.13 -3.65 -14.89
C VAL A 186 -29.21 -3.68 -15.97
N ILE A 187 -29.25 -4.74 -16.78
CA ILE A 187 -30.18 -4.88 -17.91
C ILE A 187 -31.32 -5.88 -17.68
N SER A 188 -31.38 -6.50 -16.50
CA SER A 188 -32.36 -7.53 -16.19
C SER A 188 -33.77 -6.96 -16.11
N GLY A 189 -34.69 -7.52 -16.90
CA GLY A 189 -36.10 -7.10 -16.94
C GLY A 189 -36.35 -5.82 -17.75
N ALA A 190 -35.37 -5.37 -18.55
CA ALA A 190 -35.53 -4.27 -19.48
C ALA A 190 -36.16 -4.72 -20.80
N ASP A 191 -37.13 -3.96 -21.29
CA ASP A 191 -37.73 -4.15 -22.62
C ASP A 191 -36.79 -3.68 -23.73
N SER A 192 -36.08 -2.58 -23.48
CA SER A 192 -35.04 -2.09 -24.38
C SER A 192 -33.85 -1.49 -23.65
N VAL A 193 -32.68 -1.62 -24.27
CA VAL A 193 -31.41 -1.17 -23.73
C VAL A 193 -30.74 -0.24 -24.74
N TYR A 194 -30.27 0.89 -24.23
CA TYR A 194 -29.50 1.88 -24.96
C TYR A 194 -28.19 2.12 -24.23
N ILE A 195 -27.19 2.55 -24.99
CA ILE A 195 -25.93 3.04 -24.43
C ILE A 195 -25.70 4.48 -24.90
N GLN A 196 -25.08 5.29 -24.05
CA GLN A 196 -24.70 6.66 -24.38
C GLN A 196 -23.19 6.83 -24.27
N ASN A 197 -22.57 7.46 -25.28
CA ASN A 197 -21.13 7.78 -25.25
C ASN A 197 -20.86 9.10 -24.50
N SER A 198 -19.59 9.48 -24.37
CA SER A 198 -19.19 10.74 -23.72
C SER A 198 -19.56 12.01 -24.49
N ALA A 199 -19.91 11.91 -25.77
CA ALA A 199 -20.42 13.03 -26.56
C ALA A 199 -21.94 13.22 -26.41
N GLY A 200 -22.62 12.29 -25.73
CA GLY A 200 -24.07 12.31 -25.54
C GLY A 200 -24.84 11.51 -26.61
N ASP A 201 -24.17 10.92 -27.60
CA ASP A 201 -24.82 10.12 -28.62
C ASP A 201 -25.37 8.82 -28.01
N GLU A 202 -26.63 8.52 -28.29
CA GLU A 202 -27.29 7.30 -27.84
C GLU A 202 -27.37 6.28 -28.96
N TYR A 203 -27.09 5.02 -28.62
CA TYR A 203 -27.14 3.90 -29.55
C TYR A 203 -28.01 2.79 -29.00
N ARG A 204 -28.91 2.27 -29.84
CA ARG A 204 -29.67 1.07 -29.51
C ARG A 204 -28.75 -0.15 -29.50
N VAL A 205 -28.88 -0.98 -28.47
CA VAL A 205 -28.13 -2.24 -28.35
C VAL A 205 -29.07 -3.45 -28.26
N LYS A 206 -28.55 -4.63 -28.61
CA LYS A 206 -29.19 -5.92 -28.33
C LYS A 206 -28.33 -6.73 -27.37
N THR A 207 -28.98 -7.45 -26.48
CA THR A 207 -28.32 -8.44 -25.63
C THR A 207 -27.92 -9.65 -26.46
N VAL A 208 -26.63 -9.95 -26.50
CA VAL A 208 -26.06 -11.11 -27.23
C VAL A 208 -25.94 -12.31 -26.31
N TYR A 209 -25.56 -12.06 -25.05
CA TYR A 209 -25.35 -13.10 -24.06
C TYR A 209 -25.50 -12.54 -22.65
N THR A 210 -26.05 -13.33 -21.75
CA THR A 210 -26.14 -13.04 -20.32
C THR A 210 -25.66 -14.24 -19.52
N ASP A 211 -24.95 -13.95 -18.44
CA ASP A 211 -24.54 -14.93 -17.45
C ASP A 211 -24.99 -14.44 -16.07
N PRO A 212 -26.15 -14.89 -15.58
CA PRO A 212 -26.64 -14.53 -14.26
C PRO A 212 -25.73 -15.03 -13.12
N LYS A 213 -24.94 -16.09 -13.36
CA LYS A 213 -24.05 -16.66 -12.33
C LYS A 213 -22.85 -15.77 -12.06
N TYR A 214 -22.29 -15.16 -13.11
CA TYR A 214 -21.17 -14.23 -12.98
C TYR A 214 -21.58 -12.76 -13.03
N ASP A 215 -22.87 -12.48 -13.20
CA ASP A 215 -23.43 -11.13 -13.32
C ASP A 215 -22.81 -10.33 -14.48
N ILE A 216 -22.68 -10.98 -15.64
CA ILE A 216 -22.11 -10.40 -16.86
C ILE A 216 -23.16 -10.39 -17.98
N ALA A 217 -23.25 -9.28 -18.72
CA ALA A 217 -24.00 -9.20 -19.96
C ALA A 217 -23.11 -8.67 -21.09
N ILE A 218 -23.23 -9.26 -22.27
CA ILE A 218 -22.58 -8.80 -23.50
C ILE A 218 -23.64 -8.23 -24.42
N LEU A 219 -23.48 -6.96 -24.77
CA LEU A 219 -24.38 -6.19 -25.60
C LEU A 219 -23.71 -5.92 -26.95
N LYS A 220 -24.51 -5.82 -28.02
CA LYS A 220 -24.05 -5.40 -29.35
C LYS A 220 -24.79 -4.16 -29.80
N ILE A 221 -24.04 -3.16 -30.23
CA ILE A 221 -24.61 -1.97 -30.86
C ILE A 221 -25.22 -2.37 -32.21
N VAL A 222 -26.51 -2.12 -32.38
CA VAL A 222 -27.27 -2.42 -33.61
C VAL A 222 -27.76 -1.17 -34.33
N ASP A 223 -27.46 0.01 -33.77
CA ASP A 223 -27.80 1.29 -34.37
C ASP A 223 -27.07 1.50 -35.70
N ARG A 224 -27.76 2.10 -36.69
CA ARG A 224 -27.19 2.37 -38.02
C ARG A 224 -26.23 3.56 -38.00
N SER A 225 -26.39 4.46 -37.04
CA SER A 225 -25.52 5.62 -36.86
C SER A 225 -24.16 5.27 -36.26
N PHE A 226 -24.03 4.07 -35.68
CA PHE A 226 -22.78 3.63 -35.06
C PHE A 226 -21.71 3.32 -36.11
N THR A 227 -20.58 4.00 -35.97
CA THR A 227 -19.35 3.69 -36.72
C THR A 227 -18.42 2.86 -35.84
N ARG A 228 -17.64 1.98 -36.49
CA ARG A 228 -16.68 1.11 -35.80
C ARG A 228 -15.73 1.96 -34.94
N LEU A 229 -15.50 1.53 -33.70
CA LEU A 229 -14.55 2.20 -32.82
C LEU A 229 -13.12 2.02 -33.33
N SER A 230 -12.24 2.93 -32.92
CA SER A 230 -10.80 2.72 -33.02
C SER A 230 -10.34 1.51 -32.20
N SER A 231 -9.10 1.05 -32.43
CA SER A 231 -8.54 -0.04 -31.61
C SER A 231 -8.59 0.32 -30.13
N LEU A 232 -9.09 -0.61 -29.31
CA LEU A 232 -9.20 -0.43 -27.87
C LEU A 232 -7.83 -0.08 -27.28
N PRO A 233 -7.74 0.97 -26.43
CA PRO A 233 -6.46 1.45 -25.92
C PRO A 233 -5.90 0.58 -24.79
N TYR A 234 -6.77 -0.17 -24.10
CA TYR A 234 -6.47 -1.02 -22.95
C TYR A 234 -6.45 -2.51 -23.30
N GLY A 235 -5.65 -3.27 -22.55
CA GLY A 235 -5.63 -4.73 -22.59
C GLY A 235 -6.44 -5.34 -21.45
N PHE A 236 -6.79 -6.62 -21.58
CA PHE A 236 -7.40 -7.42 -20.53
C PHE A 236 -6.34 -8.27 -19.84
N LYS A 237 -6.10 -8.03 -18.55
CA LYS A 237 -5.08 -8.75 -17.77
C LYS A 237 -5.49 -10.22 -17.65
N ARG A 238 -4.59 -11.13 -18.04
CA ARG A 238 -4.80 -12.60 -17.97
C ARG A 238 -4.23 -13.21 -16.70
N THR A 239 -3.21 -12.58 -16.14
CA THR A 239 -2.61 -12.96 -14.86
C THR A 239 -3.46 -12.44 -13.71
N LYS A 240 -3.28 -13.04 -12.52
CA LYS A 240 -3.91 -12.50 -11.31
C LYS A 240 -3.28 -11.15 -10.98
N SER A 241 -4.09 -10.23 -10.48
CA SER A 241 -3.62 -9.04 -9.78
C SER A 241 -3.19 -9.35 -8.36
N ASP A 242 -2.19 -8.63 -7.89
CA ASP A 242 -1.57 -8.79 -6.57
C ASP A 242 -2.22 -7.88 -5.53
N LEU A 243 -2.14 -8.27 -4.25
CA LEU A 243 -2.64 -7.47 -3.15
C LEU A 243 -1.89 -6.14 -3.07
N GLY A 244 -2.61 -5.06 -2.80
CA GLY A 244 -2.02 -3.72 -2.73
C GLY A 244 -1.78 -3.07 -4.09
N GLU A 245 -2.08 -3.74 -5.21
CA GLU A 245 -1.99 -3.12 -6.54
C GLU A 245 -2.93 -1.90 -6.62
N ASP A 246 -2.40 -0.76 -7.06
CA ASP A 246 -3.18 0.44 -7.33
C ASP A 246 -4.15 0.18 -8.48
N VAL A 247 -5.42 0.51 -8.24
CA VAL A 247 -6.49 0.34 -9.22
C VAL A 247 -7.31 1.62 -9.35
N TYR A 248 -8.03 1.73 -10.43
CA TYR A 248 -9.01 2.78 -10.60
C TYR A 248 -10.19 2.29 -11.43
N THR A 249 -11.32 2.94 -11.26
CA THR A 249 -12.48 2.77 -12.13
C THR A 249 -12.80 4.08 -12.82
N VAL A 250 -13.38 3.94 -14.01
CA VAL A 250 -14.05 5.02 -14.72
C VAL A 250 -15.44 4.57 -15.08
N GLY A 251 -16.39 5.49 -15.06
CA GLY A 251 -17.79 5.16 -15.30
C GLY A 251 -18.67 6.38 -15.16
N TYR A 252 -19.97 6.14 -15.12
CA TYR A 252 -20.99 7.16 -15.05
C TYR A 252 -21.83 6.97 -13.79
N PRO A 253 -21.38 7.30 -12.56
CA PRO A 253 -22.26 7.27 -11.39
C PRO A 253 -23.31 8.40 -11.47
N GLY A 254 -24.33 8.23 -12.30
CA GLY A 254 -25.25 9.29 -12.73
C GLY A 254 -24.91 9.78 -14.14
N ASP A 255 -25.05 11.07 -14.40
CA ASP A 255 -24.86 11.64 -15.74
C ASP A 255 -23.40 11.96 -16.08
N ASP A 256 -22.56 12.18 -15.05
CA ASP A 256 -21.18 12.62 -15.22
C ASP A 256 -20.18 11.47 -15.31
N PHE A 257 -19.23 11.61 -16.24
CA PHE A 257 -18.09 10.70 -16.33
C PHE A 257 -17.12 10.93 -15.18
N THR A 258 -16.97 9.91 -14.32
CA THR A 258 -16.19 10.01 -13.08
C THR A 258 -14.99 9.07 -13.10
N TYR A 259 -13.90 9.55 -12.52
CA TYR A 259 -12.71 8.77 -12.20
C TYR A 259 -12.63 8.55 -10.69
N VAL A 260 -12.42 7.30 -10.26
CA VAL A 260 -12.30 6.95 -8.84
C VAL A 260 -11.09 6.04 -8.61
N PRO A 261 -10.08 6.47 -7.83
CA PRO A 261 -8.94 5.64 -7.46
C PRO A 261 -9.26 4.69 -6.30
N GLY A 262 -8.42 3.65 -6.15
CA GLY A 262 -8.40 2.75 -5.00
C GLY A 262 -7.24 1.76 -5.10
N ASN A 263 -7.32 0.68 -4.33
CA ASN A 263 -6.35 -0.41 -4.33
C ASN A 263 -7.05 -1.78 -4.22
N LEU A 264 -6.38 -2.83 -4.69
CA LEU A 264 -6.86 -4.20 -4.53
C LEU A 264 -6.64 -4.64 -3.08
N SER A 265 -7.74 -4.83 -2.35
CA SER A 265 -7.72 -5.17 -0.92
C SER A 265 -7.70 -6.68 -0.67
N ALA A 266 -8.33 -7.48 -1.54
CA ALA A 266 -8.23 -8.93 -1.48
C ALA A 266 -8.35 -9.61 -2.85
N ALA A 267 -7.62 -10.72 -3.01
CA ALA A 267 -7.66 -11.55 -4.21
C ALA A 267 -8.95 -12.39 -4.36
N THR A 268 -9.82 -12.40 -3.34
CA THR A 268 -11.09 -13.14 -3.28
C THR A 268 -12.18 -12.29 -2.65
N GLY A 269 -13.43 -12.63 -2.96
CA GLY A 269 -14.61 -12.11 -2.26
C GLY A 269 -14.78 -12.71 -0.85
N PHE A 270 -15.98 -12.59 -0.27
CA PHE A 270 -16.30 -13.24 0.99
C PHE A 270 -16.55 -14.75 0.83
N ASN A 271 -16.47 -15.51 1.92
CA ASN A 271 -16.81 -16.93 2.00
C ASN A 271 -16.15 -17.82 0.92
N GLY A 272 -14.90 -17.51 0.55
CA GLY A 272 -14.15 -18.28 -0.45
C GLY A 272 -14.54 -17.97 -1.90
N ASP A 273 -15.27 -16.89 -2.16
CA ASP A 273 -15.60 -16.47 -3.52
C ASP A 273 -14.34 -16.19 -4.35
N THR A 274 -14.11 -17.04 -5.35
CA THR A 274 -12.98 -16.91 -6.28
C THR A 274 -13.32 -16.08 -7.51
N ILE A 275 -14.57 -15.64 -7.65
CA ILE A 275 -15.09 -14.87 -8.78
C ILE A 275 -14.68 -13.41 -8.69
N ASN A 276 -14.80 -12.83 -7.49
CA ASN A 276 -14.57 -11.41 -7.29
C ASN A 276 -13.21 -11.08 -6.66
N TYR A 277 -12.73 -9.88 -6.94
CA TYR A 277 -11.76 -9.15 -6.13
C TYR A 277 -12.50 -8.28 -5.12
N ARG A 278 -11.90 -8.06 -3.94
CA ARG A 278 -12.28 -6.95 -3.06
C ARG A 278 -11.36 -5.77 -3.33
N ILE A 279 -11.94 -4.59 -3.47
CA ILE A 279 -11.24 -3.35 -3.79
C ILE A 279 -11.67 -2.26 -2.82
N SER A 280 -10.85 -1.22 -2.67
CA SER A 280 -11.14 -0.03 -1.85
C SER A 280 -11.67 1.14 -2.68
N ILE A 281 -12.39 0.85 -3.75
CA ILE A 281 -13.05 1.88 -4.56
C ILE A 281 -14.43 2.17 -3.97
N PRO A 282 -14.79 3.42 -3.68
CA PRO A 282 -16.16 3.79 -3.36
C PRO A 282 -17.12 3.43 -4.52
N VAL A 283 -17.98 2.44 -4.32
CA VAL A 283 -18.96 2.00 -5.33
C VAL A 283 -20.32 2.59 -5.03
N ASN A 284 -20.75 3.52 -5.89
CA ASN A 284 -22.09 4.10 -5.88
C ASN A 284 -22.96 3.45 -6.97
N PRO A 285 -24.31 3.55 -6.86
CA PRO A 285 -25.20 3.23 -7.97
C PRO A 285 -24.72 3.92 -9.25
N GLY A 286 -24.57 3.11 -10.30
CA GLY A 286 -24.12 3.57 -11.60
C GLY A 286 -22.69 3.20 -12.00
N ASN A 287 -21.83 2.89 -11.04
CA ASN A 287 -20.51 2.31 -11.34
C ASN A 287 -20.60 0.83 -11.78
N SER A 288 -21.72 0.15 -11.51
CA SER A 288 -21.99 -1.23 -11.95
C SER A 288 -21.70 -1.41 -13.44
N GLY A 289 -20.88 -2.39 -13.79
CA GLY A 289 -20.52 -2.69 -15.17
C GLY A 289 -19.35 -1.88 -15.71
N GLY A 290 -18.83 -0.89 -14.97
CA GLY A 290 -17.62 -0.16 -15.30
C GLY A 290 -16.34 -1.01 -15.16
N PRO A 291 -15.27 -0.69 -15.91
CA PRO A 291 -14.01 -1.42 -15.82
C PRO A 291 -13.22 -1.04 -14.58
N VAL A 292 -12.60 -2.04 -13.94
CA VAL A 292 -11.52 -1.83 -12.97
C VAL A 292 -10.19 -2.00 -13.69
N LEU A 293 -9.37 -0.97 -13.64
CA LEU A 293 -8.07 -0.91 -14.31
C LEU A 293 -6.92 -0.88 -13.31
N ASP A 294 -5.81 -1.54 -13.65
CA ASP A 294 -4.55 -1.41 -12.92
C ASP A 294 -3.84 -0.07 -13.23
N SER A 295 -2.73 0.21 -12.54
CA SER A 295 -1.94 1.43 -12.73
C SER A 295 -1.49 1.70 -14.17
N LYS A 296 -1.36 0.64 -14.99
CA LYS A 296 -0.98 0.69 -16.42
C LYS A 296 -2.19 0.83 -17.34
N GLY A 297 -3.42 0.78 -16.83
CA GLY A 297 -4.64 0.83 -17.64
C GLY A 297 -5.02 -0.51 -18.27
N ASN A 298 -4.60 -1.65 -17.71
CA ASN A 298 -5.17 -2.95 -18.09
C ASN A 298 -6.45 -3.18 -17.31
N VAL A 299 -7.48 -3.69 -17.96
CA VAL A 299 -8.71 -4.13 -17.31
C VAL A 299 -8.44 -5.43 -16.54
N ILE A 300 -8.61 -5.37 -15.23
CA ILE A 300 -8.46 -6.51 -14.30
C ILE A 300 -9.81 -7.07 -13.86
N GLY A 301 -10.88 -6.30 -14.02
CA GLY A 301 -12.23 -6.72 -13.64
C GLY A 301 -13.32 -5.73 -14.02
N ILE A 302 -14.54 -6.02 -13.55
CA ILE A 302 -15.77 -5.26 -13.80
C ILE A 302 -16.41 -4.97 -12.44
N ILE A 303 -16.70 -3.71 -12.13
CA ILE A 303 -17.37 -3.33 -10.87
C ILE A 303 -18.72 -4.04 -10.77
N SER A 304 -19.01 -4.64 -9.61
CA SER A 304 -20.35 -5.17 -9.27
C SER A 304 -20.92 -4.44 -8.06
N ALA A 305 -21.83 -3.49 -8.27
CA ALA A 305 -22.47 -2.80 -7.14
C ALA A 305 -23.44 -3.70 -6.38
N ARG A 306 -24.01 -4.73 -7.01
CA ARG A 306 -24.90 -5.70 -6.35
C ARG A 306 -24.18 -6.47 -5.24
N ALA A 307 -23.02 -7.05 -5.55
CA ALA A 307 -22.19 -7.70 -4.53
C ALA A 307 -21.75 -6.68 -3.46
N SER A 308 -21.46 -5.44 -3.90
CA SER A 308 -20.97 -4.42 -2.99
C SER A 308 -21.98 -3.95 -1.95
N GLN A 309 -23.23 -3.78 -2.36
CA GLN A 309 -24.34 -3.43 -1.46
C GLN A 309 -24.70 -4.57 -0.52
N ALA A 310 -24.64 -5.82 -1.00
CA ALA A 310 -24.98 -6.99 -0.20
C ALA A 310 -23.99 -7.24 0.94
N GLU A 311 -22.71 -6.96 0.72
CA GLU A 311 -21.64 -7.36 1.63
C GLU A 311 -20.91 -6.17 2.30
N GLY A 312 -21.30 -4.94 1.99
CA GLY A 312 -20.75 -3.73 2.63
C GLY A 312 -19.28 -3.42 2.27
N ALA A 313 -18.77 -3.98 1.18
CA ALA A 313 -17.42 -3.76 0.65
C ALA A 313 -17.49 -3.62 -0.89
N ALA A 314 -16.47 -3.10 -1.56
CA ALA A 314 -16.51 -3.00 -3.03
C ALA A 314 -15.94 -4.25 -3.72
N PHE A 315 -16.65 -4.73 -4.75
CA PHE A 315 -16.28 -5.93 -5.50
C PHE A 315 -16.12 -5.67 -6.99
N ALA A 316 -15.18 -6.42 -7.58
CA ALA A 316 -15.00 -6.49 -9.01
C ALA A 316 -14.93 -7.92 -9.52
N ILE A 317 -15.77 -8.27 -10.50
CA ILE A 317 -15.75 -9.55 -11.18
C ILE A 317 -14.45 -9.63 -11.99
N LYS A 318 -13.64 -10.68 -11.79
CA LYS A 318 -12.33 -10.79 -12.46
C LYS A 318 -12.49 -10.87 -13.98
N SER A 319 -11.59 -10.22 -14.72
CA SER A 319 -11.52 -10.24 -16.19
C SER A 319 -11.53 -11.67 -16.78
N LYS A 320 -11.00 -12.65 -16.05
CA LYS A 320 -11.07 -14.08 -16.41
C LYS A 320 -12.50 -14.58 -16.64
N TYR A 321 -13.48 -14.11 -15.87
CA TYR A 321 -14.88 -14.52 -16.04
C TYR A 321 -15.55 -13.82 -17.22
N LEU A 322 -15.12 -12.60 -17.57
CA LEU A 322 -15.48 -11.99 -18.84
C LEU A 322 -15.00 -12.84 -20.03
N GLN A 323 -13.75 -13.33 -19.97
CA GLN A 323 -13.24 -14.22 -21.01
C GLN A 323 -14.04 -15.53 -21.10
N LYS A 324 -14.43 -16.11 -19.96
CA LYS A 324 -15.31 -17.28 -19.93
C LYS A 324 -16.68 -16.99 -20.56
N ALA A 325 -17.29 -15.86 -20.22
CA ALA A 325 -18.58 -15.44 -20.77
C ALA A 325 -18.50 -15.27 -22.29
N ILE A 326 -17.45 -14.62 -22.80
CA ILE A 326 -17.23 -14.46 -24.25
C ILE A 326 -17.05 -15.80 -24.96
N ASN A 327 -16.30 -16.72 -24.36
CA ASN A 327 -16.09 -18.05 -24.95
C ASN A 327 -17.35 -18.93 -24.92
N ALA A 328 -18.30 -18.64 -24.03
CA ALA A 328 -19.56 -19.36 -23.90
C ALA A 328 -20.65 -18.85 -24.87
N ILE A 329 -20.42 -17.73 -25.57
CA ILE A 329 -21.38 -17.20 -26.53
C ILE A 329 -21.53 -18.21 -27.69
N PRO A 330 -22.76 -18.61 -28.04
CA PRO A 330 -23.02 -19.44 -29.22
C PRO A 330 -22.44 -18.80 -30.49
N SER A 331 -21.85 -19.62 -31.37
CA SER A 331 -21.12 -19.12 -32.54
C SER A 331 -22.03 -18.40 -33.55
N ASP A 332 -23.30 -18.79 -33.61
CA ASP A 332 -24.38 -18.19 -34.40
C ASP A 332 -24.84 -16.83 -33.87
N SER A 333 -24.64 -16.55 -32.58
CA SER A 333 -24.95 -15.25 -31.96
C SER A 333 -23.91 -14.16 -32.26
N LEU A 334 -22.76 -14.52 -32.83
CA LEU A 334 -21.65 -13.59 -33.11
C LEU A 334 -21.50 -13.31 -34.61
N LYS A 335 -21.50 -12.02 -34.98
CA LYS A 335 -21.10 -11.60 -36.33
C LYS A 335 -19.60 -11.80 -36.59
N SER A 336 -18.79 -11.76 -35.53
CA SER A 336 -17.33 -11.90 -35.57
C SER A 336 -16.88 -12.45 -34.21
N LYS A 337 -15.84 -13.30 -34.22
CA LYS A 337 -15.26 -13.82 -32.98
C LYS A 337 -14.70 -12.68 -32.13
N ILE A 338 -15.18 -12.56 -30.90
CA ILE A 338 -14.69 -11.55 -29.96
C ILE A 338 -13.38 -12.08 -29.35
N ASN A 339 -12.26 -11.45 -29.69
CA ASN A 339 -10.98 -11.70 -29.03
C ASN A 339 -10.66 -10.52 -28.12
N LEU A 340 -10.55 -10.79 -26.82
CA LEU A 340 -10.15 -9.75 -25.86
C LEU A 340 -8.76 -9.21 -26.19
N ASN A 341 -8.67 -7.88 -26.27
CA ASN A 341 -7.42 -7.20 -26.60
C ASN A 341 -6.35 -7.49 -25.52
N THR A 342 -5.16 -7.91 -25.96
CA THR A 342 -4.01 -8.12 -25.06
C THR A 342 -3.03 -6.96 -25.06
N ARG A 343 -3.10 -6.07 -26.07
CA ARG A 343 -2.19 -4.93 -26.19
C ARG A 343 -2.71 -3.76 -25.36
N ASN A 344 -1.83 -3.15 -24.59
CA ASN A 344 -2.13 -1.93 -23.86
C ASN A 344 -1.27 -0.79 -24.42
N SER A 345 -1.90 0.09 -25.19
CA SER A 345 -1.25 1.24 -25.85
C SER A 345 -1.10 2.46 -24.94
N ILE A 346 -1.69 2.40 -23.74
CA ILE A 346 -1.74 3.52 -22.79
C ILE A 346 -0.90 3.29 -21.54
N ALA A 347 -0.17 2.16 -21.47
CA ALA A 347 0.62 1.76 -20.32
C ALA A 347 1.71 2.77 -19.91
N SER A 348 2.30 3.48 -20.87
CA SER A 348 3.33 4.49 -20.65
C SER A 348 2.77 5.92 -20.52
N MET A 349 1.45 6.11 -20.67
CA MET A 349 0.82 7.43 -20.63
C MET A 349 0.54 7.86 -19.19
N THR A 350 0.48 9.18 -18.97
CA THR A 350 0.06 9.73 -17.68
C THR A 350 -1.41 9.40 -17.40
N ARG A 351 -1.84 9.40 -16.13
CA ARG A 351 -3.23 9.09 -15.76
C ARG A 351 -4.23 9.96 -16.53
N VAL A 352 -3.98 11.27 -16.65
CA VAL A 352 -4.86 12.18 -17.39
C VAL A 352 -5.00 11.77 -18.87
N GLN A 353 -3.89 11.37 -19.51
CA GLN A 353 -3.91 10.90 -20.91
C GLN A 353 -4.61 9.56 -21.05
N GLN A 354 -4.39 8.62 -20.11
CA GLN A 354 -5.10 7.34 -20.07
C GLN A 354 -6.61 7.57 -20.03
N ILE A 355 -7.09 8.41 -19.11
CA ILE A 355 -8.52 8.69 -18.91
C ILE A 355 -9.13 9.31 -20.17
N LYS A 356 -8.47 10.32 -20.77
CA LYS A 356 -8.94 10.95 -22.03
C LYS A 356 -9.09 9.93 -23.17
N LYS A 357 -8.18 8.94 -23.27
CA LYS A 357 -8.29 7.89 -24.29
C LYS A 357 -9.36 6.85 -23.95
N ILE A 358 -9.47 6.44 -22.69
CA ILE A 358 -10.41 5.40 -22.25
C ILE A 358 -11.85 5.90 -22.35
N GLN A 359 -12.13 7.17 -22.07
CA GLN A 359 -13.47 7.75 -21.99
C GLN A 359 -14.35 7.42 -23.21
N ASN A 360 -13.79 7.44 -24.43
CA ASN A 360 -14.53 7.13 -25.67
C ASN A 360 -14.97 5.66 -25.80
N TYR A 361 -14.55 4.80 -24.87
CA TYR A 361 -14.86 3.36 -24.84
C TYR A 361 -15.68 2.96 -23.61
N ILE A 362 -16.06 3.94 -22.78
CA ILE A 362 -16.95 3.77 -21.63
C ILE A 362 -18.29 4.36 -22.03
N PHE A 363 -19.36 3.67 -21.66
CA PHE A 363 -20.71 4.05 -22.02
C PHE A 363 -21.60 4.04 -20.79
N MET A 364 -22.53 4.98 -20.74
CA MET A 364 -23.65 4.93 -19.82
C MET A 364 -24.68 3.94 -20.36
N VAL A 365 -25.22 3.07 -19.51
CA VAL A 365 -26.25 2.09 -19.87
C VAL A 365 -27.61 2.61 -19.39
N LYS A 366 -28.55 2.73 -20.32
CA LYS A 366 -29.92 3.19 -20.08
C LYS A 366 -30.89 2.04 -20.38
N VAL A 367 -31.83 1.81 -19.47
CA VAL A 367 -32.85 0.77 -19.63
C VAL A 367 -34.24 1.36 -19.59
N TYR A 368 -35.12 0.75 -20.36
CA TYR A 368 -36.52 1.13 -20.52
C TYR A 368 -37.38 -0.11 -20.24
N ASN A 369 -38.46 0.08 -19.48
CA ASN A 369 -39.38 -0.95 -19.01
C ASN A 369 -40.82 -0.61 -19.39
#